data_AF-A0A8J7HG76-F1
#
_entry.id   AF-A0A8J7HG76-F1
#
_cell.length_a   1.000
_cell.length_b   1.000
_cell.length_c   1.000
_cell.angle_alpha   90.00
_cell.angle_beta   90.00
_cell.angle_gamma   90.00
#
_symmetry.space_group_name_H-M   'P 1'
#
loop_
_entity.id
_entity.type
_entity.pdbx_description
1 polymer ?
#
loop_
_entity_poly.entity_id
_entity_poly.type
_entity_poly.pdbx_seq_one_letter_code
_entity_poly.pdbx_strand_id
1 'polypeptide(L)'
;MATALPIPILFESRRKKIQRFLSLNYINVEEIWFPIVKSWLEIYFPLAEVVYVVIDRTNWGCINLLMISVVWDKRSIPIYFELLDKLGSSNFDEQKAVFNKALPIFNNYETVVLADREFCSVKLANWLTEKKVNFCLRLKKMHL
;
A
#
# COMPACT_ATOMS: atom_id res chain seq x y z
N MET A 1 8.64 18.95 8.31
CA MET A 1 9.44 17.91 9.01
C MET A 1 10.63 18.50 9.77
N ALA A 2 11.60 19.18 9.12
CA ALA A 2 12.77 19.76 9.82
C ALA A 2 12.42 20.79 10.91
N THR A 3 11.38 21.60 10.68
CA THR A 3 10.89 22.59 11.66
C THR A 3 10.26 21.96 12.90
N ALA A 4 9.72 20.74 12.77
CA ALA A 4 9.01 20.03 13.83
C ALA A 4 9.92 19.18 14.73
N LEU A 5 11.21 19.04 14.40
CA LEU A 5 12.18 18.36 15.27
C LEU A 5 12.54 19.28 16.45
N PRO A 6 12.22 18.89 17.70
CA PRO A 6 12.42 19.69 18.90
C PRO A 6 13.87 19.58 19.39
N ILE A 7 14.84 19.73 18.48
CA ILE A 7 16.27 19.67 18.79
C ILE A 7 16.81 21.10 18.67
N PRO A 8 17.49 21.64 19.70
CA PRO A 8 17.98 23.02 19.73
C PRO A 8 19.24 23.18 18.86
N ILE A 9 19.14 22.87 17.58
CA ILE A 9 20.21 23.01 16.58
C ILE A 9 19.71 23.83 15.38
N LEU A 10 20.65 24.39 14.63
CA LEU A 10 20.37 25.15 13.41
C LEU A 10 19.45 24.35 12.46
N PHE A 11 18.55 25.06 11.79
CA PHE A 11 17.58 24.45 10.87
C PHE A 11 18.26 23.59 9.79
N GLU A 12 19.34 24.09 9.19
CA GLU A 12 20.12 23.33 8.20
C GLU A 12 20.74 22.07 8.79
N SER A 13 21.16 22.10 10.06
CA SER A 13 21.65 20.91 10.77
C SER A 13 20.53 19.89 10.99
N ARG A 14 19.30 20.32 11.31
CA ARG A 14 18.12 19.43 11.39
C ARG A 14 17.80 18.80 10.04
N ARG A 15 17.81 19.60 8.96
CA ARG A 15 17.58 19.13 7.59
C ARG A 15 18.61 18.09 7.18
N LYS A 16 19.91 18.37 7.35
CA LYS A 16 20.99 17.41 7.04
C LYS A 16 20.87 16.12 7.86
N LYS A 17 20.46 16.22 9.14
CA LYS A 17 20.27 15.04 9.98
C LYS A 17 19.12 14.16 9.49
N ILE A 18 17.97 14.74 9.11
CA ILE A 18 16.86 13.99 8.50
C ILE A 18 17.32 13.35 7.19
N GLN A 19 17.99 14.10 6.32
CA GLN A 19 18.48 13.56 5.05
C GLN A 19 19.40 12.37 5.27
N ARG A 20 20.39 12.49 6.17
CA ARG A 20 21.29 11.38 6.52
C ARG A 20 20.54 10.18 7.05
N PHE A 21 19.57 10.40 7.95
CA PHE A 21 18.73 9.33 8.49
C PHE A 21 17.95 8.62 7.37
N LEU A 22 17.27 9.37 6.50
CA LEU A 22 16.51 8.82 5.37
C LEU A 22 17.39 8.13 4.32
N SER A 23 18.66 8.51 4.20
CA SER A 23 19.63 7.86 3.31
C SER A 23 20.30 6.63 3.93
N LEU A 24 20.00 6.26 5.18
CA LEU A 24 20.50 5.03 5.76
C LEU A 24 19.78 3.84 5.12
N ASN A 25 20.55 2.86 4.62
CA ASN A 25 20.03 1.59 4.09
C ASN A 25 19.36 0.70 5.15
N TYR A 26 19.22 1.17 6.39
CA TYR A 26 18.57 0.46 7.50
C TYR A 26 17.06 0.73 7.58
N ILE A 27 16.52 1.66 6.78
CA ILE A 27 15.08 1.96 6.79
C ILE A 27 14.37 0.99 5.85
N ASN A 28 13.94 -0.14 6.40
CA ASN A 28 13.02 -1.05 5.74
C ASN A 28 11.57 -0.68 6.11
N VAL A 29 10.77 -0.31 5.11
CA VAL A 29 9.36 0.04 5.30
C VAL A 29 8.61 -1.13 5.93
N GLU A 30 8.86 -2.37 5.52
CA GLU A 30 8.16 -3.54 6.04
C GLU A 30 8.41 -3.73 7.54
N GLU A 31 9.65 -3.56 8.00
CA GLU A 31 10.03 -3.77 9.40
C GLU A 31 9.49 -2.68 10.33
N ILE A 32 9.41 -1.43 9.86
CA ILE A 32 8.97 -0.30 10.68
C ILE A 32 7.44 -0.14 10.59
N TRP A 33 6.88 -0.20 9.39
CA TRP A 33 5.51 0.18 9.13
C TRP A 33 4.51 -0.95 9.40
N PHE A 34 4.84 -2.21 9.07
CA PHE A 34 3.87 -3.30 9.24
C PHE A 34 3.48 -3.56 10.69
N PRO A 35 4.38 -3.50 11.69
CA PRO A 35 3.97 -3.61 13.09
C PRO A 35 3.01 -2.49 13.51
N ILE A 36 3.25 -1.26 13.05
CA ILE A 36 2.39 -0.10 13.34
C ILE A 36 1.00 -0.31 12.73
N VAL A 37 0.93 -0.76 11.47
CA VAL A 37 -0.33 -1.09 10.81
C VAL A 37 -1.06 -2.21 11.56
N LYS A 38 -0.38 -3.28 11.96
CA LYS A 38 -1.01 -4.39 12.70
C LYS A 38 -1.61 -3.91 14.03
N SER A 39 -0.85 -3.17 14.82
CA SER A 39 -1.36 -2.61 16.09
C SER A 39 -2.50 -1.62 15.85
N TRP A 40 -2.45 -0.82 14.78
CA TRP A 40 -3.54 0.06 14.40
C TRP A 40 -4.80 -0.74 14.02
N LEU A 41 -4.68 -1.80 13.22
CA LEU A 41 -5.80 -2.68 12.88
C LEU A 41 -6.42 -3.30 14.14
N GLU A 42 -5.60 -3.82 15.06
CA GLU A 42 -6.09 -4.43 16.30
C GLU A 42 -6.86 -3.45 17.21
N ILE A 43 -6.50 -2.17 17.18
CA ILE A 43 -7.16 -1.12 17.98
C ILE A 43 -8.48 -0.67 17.34
N TYR A 44 -8.52 -0.56 16.01
CA TYR A 44 -9.62 0.12 15.31
C TYR A 44 -10.54 -0.79 14.50
N PHE A 45 -10.14 -2.03 14.21
CA PHE A 45 -10.94 -3.03 13.49
C PHE A 45 -11.24 -4.22 14.40
N PRO A 46 -12.49 -4.38 14.87
CA PRO A 46 -12.94 -5.62 15.46
C PRO A 46 -12.79 -6.78 14.46
N LEU A 47 -12.44 -7.98 14.91
CA LEU A 47 -12.21 -9.14 14.03
C LEU A 47 -13.44 -9.57 13.20
N ALA A 48 -14.64 -9.10 13.56
CA ALA A 48 -15.87 -9.37 12.82
C ALA A 48 -16.13 -8.38 11.66
N GLU A 49 -15.30 -7.34 11.52
CA GLU A 49 -15.48 -6.32 10.48
C GLU A 49 -14.66 -6.65 9.22
N VAL A 50 -15.25 -6.35 8.06
CA VAL A 50 -14.60 -6.55 6.76
C VAL A 50 -13.59 -5.43 6.52
N VAL A 51 -12.34 -5.80 6.28
CA VAL A 51 -11.28 -4.87 5.88
C VAL A 51 -11.27 -4.74 4.36
N TYR A 52 -11.57 -3.54 3.87
CA TYR A 52 -11.46 -3.23 2.45
C TYR A 52 -10.04 -2.82 2.09
N VAL A 53 -9.39 -3.61 1.25
CA VAL A 53 -8.04 -3.38 0.76
C VAL A 53 -8.11 -2.91 -0.69
N VAL A 54 -7.55 -1.76 -1.01
CA VAL A 54 -7.52 -1.21 -2.37
C VAL A 54 -6.11 -1.28 -2.96
N ILE A 55 -6.03 -1.49 -4.26
CA ILE A 55 -4.81 -1.25 -5.04
C ILE A 55 -4.99 0.03 -5.87
N ASP A 56 -3.99 0.90 -5.82
CA ASP A 56 -3.97 2.15 -6.60
C ASP A 56 -2.59 2.37 -7.22
N ARG A 57 -2.56 3.10 -8.33
CA ARG A 57 -1.33 3.51 -8.99
C ARG A 57 -1.31 5.02 -9.16
N THR A 58 -0.27 5.66 -8.62
CA THR A 58 -0.07 7.10 -8.71
C THR A 58 1.25 7.40 -9.41
N ASN A 59 1.21 8.28 -10.41
CA ASN A 59 2.41 8.85 -11.02
C ASN A 59 2.77 10.16 -10.30
N TRP A 60 3.95 10.20 -9.68
CA TRP A 60 4.54 11.41 -9.14
C TRP A 60 5.72 11.83 -10.02
N GLY A 61 5.43 12.64 -11.05
CA GLY A 61 6.45 13.03 -12.03
C GLY A 61 6.94 11.81 -12.81
N CYS A 62 8.23 11.47 -12.65
CA CYS A 62 8.83 10.26 -13.23
C CYS A 62 8.72 9.01 -12.34
N ILE A 63 8.18 9.15 -11.13
CA ILE A 63 8.05 8.05 -10.17
C ILE A 63 6.68 7.39 -10.36
N ASN A 64 6.68 6.10 -10.70
CA ASN A 64 5.47 5.30 -10.82
C ASN A 64 5.28 4.48 -9.55
N LEU A 65 4.29 4.82 -8.73
CA LEU A 65 4.05 4.22 -7.43
C LEU A 65 2.85 3.26 -7.52
N LEU A 66 3.06 1.99 -7.18
CA LEU A 66 2.00 1.01 -7.01
C LEU A 66 1.77 0.78 -5.52
N MET A 67 0.54 0.93 -5.05
CA MET A 67 0.23 1.01 -3.62
C MET A 67 -0.93 0.12 -3.24
N ILE A 68 -0.79 -0.60 -2.12
CA ILE A 68 -1.87 -1.25 -1.40
C ILE A 68 -2.25 -0.39 -0.20
N SER A 69 -3.55 -0.12 -0.05
CA SER A 69 -4.08 0.69 1.04
C SER A 69 -5.29 0.03 1.70
N VAL A 70 -5.58 0.39 2.95
CA VAL A 70 -6.81 0.02 3.64
C VAL A 70 -7.78 1.20 3.60
N VAL A 71 -9.04 0.93 3.30
CA VAL A 71 -10.11 1.93 3.39
C VAL A 71 -10.63 1.96 4.82
N TRP A 72 -10.49 3.10 5.48
CA TRP A 72 -10.98 3.32 6.85
C TRP A 72 -11.51 4.75 6.98
N ASP A 73 -12.71 4.90 7.57
CA ASP A 73 -13.38 6.20 7.77
C ASP A 73 -13.32 7.13 6.53
N LYS A 74 -13.74 6.60 5.37
CA LYS A 74 -13.74 7.31 4.07
C LYS A 74 -12.36 7.78 3.58
N ARG A 75 -11.27 7.25 4.16
CA ARG A 75 -9.89 7.55 3.79
C ARG A 75 -9.20 6.27 3.32
N SER A 76 -8.23 6.44 2.43
CA SER A 76 -7.34 5.36 2.00
C SER A 76 -6.00 5.52 2.73
N ILE A 77 -5.64 4.54 3.54
CA ILE A 77 -4.41 4.55 4.34
C ILE A 77 -3.40 3.60 3.68
N PRO A 78 -2.24 4.11 3.22
CA PRO A 78 -1.23 3.30 2.54
C PRO A 78 -0.61 2.28 3.49
N ILE A 79 -0.59 1.02 3.07
CA ILE A 79 -0.04 -0.10 3.84
C ILE A 79 1.28 -0.56 3.25
N TYR A 80 1.37 -0.66 1.93
CA TYR A 80 2.59 -1.04 1.25
C TYR A 80 2.64 -0.36 -0.11
N PHE A 81 3.85 -0.07 -0.59
CA PHE A 81 4.04 0.50 -1.91
C PHE A 81 5.36 0.04 -2.53
N GLU A 82 5.39 -0.03 -3.85
CA GLU A 82 6.59 -0.27 -4.63
C GLU A 82 6.75 0.80 -5.71
N LEU A 83 7.99 1.16 -5.97
CA LEU A 83 8.39 2.04 -7.06
C LEU A 83 8.63 1.15 -8.28
N LEU A 84 7.84 1.35 -9.32
CA LEU A 84 8.00 0.62 -10.58
C LEU A 84 9.06 1.30 -11.44
N ASP A 85 10.01 0.51 -11.96
CA ASP A 85 11.10 0.99 -12.82
C ASP A 85 10.65 1.47 -14.21
N LYS A 86 9.36 1.30 -14.53
CA LYS A 86 8.77 1.64 -15.82
C LYS A 86 7.70 2.71 -15.70
N LEU A 87 7.60 3.54 -16.75
CA LEU A 87 6.47 4.44 -16.94
C LEU A 87 5.32 3.65 -17.59
N GLY A 88 4.11 3.73 -17.03
CA GLY A 88 2.91 3.09 -17.58
C GLY A 88 2.16 2.19 -16.59
N SER A 89 1.38 1.26 -17.12
CA SER A 89 0.52 0.36 -16.32
C SER A 89 1.33 -0.73 -15.61
N SER A 90 0.87 -1.13 -14.42
CA SER A 90 1.41 -2.31 -13.75
C SER A 90 1.08 -3.60 -14.52
N ASN A 91 1.93 -4.61 -14.43
CA ASN A 91 1.62 -5.96 -14.90
C ASN A 91 1.14 -6.85 -13.73
N PHE A 92 0.67 -8.06 -14.05
CA PHE A 92 0.16 -8.99 -13.04
C PHE A 92 1.23 -9.40 -12.01
N ASP A 93 2.49 -9.55 -12.42
CA ASP A 93 3.56 -9.98 -11.50
C ASP A 93 3.90 -8.89 -10.47
N GLU A 94 3.90 -7.63 -10.89
CA GLU A 94 4.05 -6.46 -10.01
C GLU A 94 2.87 -6.32 -9.04
N GLN A 95 1.64 -6.50 -9.55
CA GLN A 95 0.43 -6.51 -8.70
C GLN A 95 0.51 -7.65 -7.66
N LYS A 96 0.91 -8.84 -8.08
CA LYS A 96 1.09 -10.00 -7.21
C LYS A 96 2.19 -9.78 -6.18
N ALA A 97 3.29 -9.10 -6.54
CA ALA A 97 4.38 -8.77 -5.62
C ALA A 97 3.87 -7.89 -4.46
N VAL A 98 3.20 -6.78 -4.76
CA VAL A 98 2.67 -5.89 -3.72
C VAL A 98 1.60 -6.56 -2.85
N PHE A 99 0.73 -7.40 -3.43
CA PHE A 99 -0.26 -8.14 -2.65
C PHE A 99 0.38 -9.24 -1.79
N ASN A 100 1.40 -9.95 -2.27
CA ASN A 100 2.10 -10.97 -1.47
C ASN A 100 2.74 -10.37 -0.21
N LYS A 101 3.19 -9.12 -0.30
CA LYS A 101 3.77 -8.38 0.82
C LYS A 101 2.70 -7.88 1.80
N ALA A 102 1.61 -7.33 1.29
CA ALA A 102 0.60 -6.67 2.12
C ALA A 102 -0.46 -7.63 2.71
N LEU A 103 -0.96 -8.61 1.94
CA LEU A 103 -2.06 -9.47 2.37
C LEU A 103 -1.81 -10.24 3.68
N PRO A 104 -0.58 -10.72 3.99
CA PRO A 104 -0.30 -11.39 5.27
C PRO A 104 -0.62 -10.56 6.52
N ILE A 105 -0.71 -9.24 6.40
CA ILE A 105 -1.09 -8.33 7.49
C ILE A 105 -2.56 -8.55 7.89
N PHE A 106 -3.40 -8.98 6.96
CA PHE A 106 -4.85 -9.09 7.13
C PHE A 106 -5.36 -10.52 7.35
N ASN A 107 -4.48 -11.52 7.54
CA ASN A 107 -4.86 -12.93 7.64
C ASN A 107 -5.90 -13.25 8.72
N ASN A 108 -6.01 -12.42 9.76
CA ASN A 108 -6.97 -12.59 10.86
C ASN A 108 -8.31 -11.86 10.62
N TYR A 109 -8.46 -11.18 9.48
CA TYR A 109 -9.61 -10.35 9.16
C TYR A 109 -10.30 -10.85 7.91
N GLU A 110 -11.62 -10.73 7.87
CA GLU A 110 -12.34 -10.87 6.61
C GLU A 110 -11.90 -9.73 5.68
N THR A 111 -11.31 -10.06 4.53
CA THR A 111 -10.67 -9.08 3.66
C THR A 111 -11.31 -9.08 2.28
N VAL A 112 -11.64 -7.89 1.78
CA VAL A 112 -12.15 -7.68 0.42
C VAL A 112 -11.20 -6.78 -0.36
N VAL A 113 -10.65 -7.29 -1.46
CA VAL A 113 -9.81 -6.52 -2.37
C VAL A 113 -10.66 -5.76 -3.39
N LEU A 114 -10.48 -4.45 -3.44
CA LEU A 114 -11.12 -3.55 -4.38
C LEU A 114 -10.09 -3.05 -5.39
N ALA A 115 -10.43 -3.09 -6.68
CA ALA A 115 -9.54 -2.54 -7.71
C ALA A 115 -10.32 -1.90 -8.86
N ASP A 116 -9.79 -0.80 -9.40
CA ASP A 116 -10.38 -0.11 -10.55
C ASP A 116 -10.08 -0.83 -11.88
N ARG A 117 -10.61 -0.30 -12.99
CA ARG A 117 -10.54 -0.90 -14.33
C ARG A 117 -9.13 -1.20 -14.82
N GLU A 118 -8.12 -0.49 -14.31
CA GLU A 118 -6.71 -0.73 -14.64
C GLU A 118 -6.23 -2.12 -14.16
N PHE A 119 -6.82 -2.65 -13.09
CA PHE A 119 -6.42 -3.89 -12.44
C PHE A 119 -7.36 -5.07 -12.72
N CYS A 120 -8.29 -4.89 -13.66
CA CYS A 120 -9.31 -5.85 -14.00
C CYS A 120 -8.78 -6.96 -14.94
N SER A 121 -7.83 -7.76 -14.47
CA SER A 121 -7.31 -8.92 -15.22
C SER A 121 -7.87 -10.24 -14.70
N VAL A 122 -8.18 -11.18 -15.61
CA VAL A 122 -8.62 -12.54 -15.26
C VAL A 122 -7.56 -13.26 -14.42
N LYS A 123 -6.28 -12.99 -14.69
CA LYS A 123 -5.15 -13.54 -13.91
C LYS A 123 -5.20 -13.10 -12.45
N LEU A 124 -5.48 -11.82 -12.19
CA LEU A 124 -5.62 -11.30 -10.83
C LEU A 124 -6.82 -11.90 -10.10
N ALA A 125 -7.97 -11.99 -10.76
CA ALA A 125 -9.17 -12.59 -10.19
C ALA A 125 -8.95 -14.06 -9.81
N ASN A 126 -8.35 -14.86 -10.70
CA ASN A 126 -8.03 -16.26 -10.42
C ASN A 126 -7.06 -16.39 -9.24
N TRP A 127 -6.02 -15.55 -9.22
CA TRP A 127 -5.04 -15.57 -8.13
C TRP A 127 -5.63 -15.19 -6.77
N LEU A 128 -6.49 -14.17 -6.72
CA LEU A 128 -7.21 -13.79 -5.49
C LEU A 128 -8.15 -14.92 -5.02
N THR A 129 -8.78 -15.62 -5.96
CA THR A 129 -9.61 -16.80 -5.68
C THR A 129 -8.77 -17.94 -5.07
N GLU A 130 -7.60 -18.22 -5.63
CA GLU A 130 -6.65 -19.22 -5.08
C GLU A 130 -6.18 -18.86 -3.67
N LYS A 131 -5.99 -17.56 -3.39
CA LYS A 131 -5.66 -17.04 -2.07
C LYS A 131 -6.83 -17.01 -1.09
N LYS A 132 -8.05 -17.38 -1.54
CA LYS A 132 -9.29 -17.33 -0.75
C LYS A 132 -9.60 -15.93 -0.20
N VAL A 133 -9.29 -14.89 -0.99
CA VAL A 133 -9.56 -13.50 -0.65
C VAL A 133 -10.76 -13.03 -1.46
N ASN A 134 -11.75 -12.41 -0.81
CA ASN A 134 -12.89 -11.83 -1.50
C ASN A 134 -12.43 -10.62 -2.34
N PHE A 135 -13.08 -10.36 -3.47
CA PHE A 135 -12.68 -9.22 -4.31
C PHE A 135 -13.84 -8.61 -5.09
N CYS A 136 -13.69 -7.33 -5.43
CA CYS A 136 -14.54 -6.60 -6.35
C CYS A 136 -13.64 -5.84 -7.33
N LEU A 137 -13.55 -6.34 -8.56
CA LEU A 137 -12.77 -5.75 -9.64
C LEU A 137 -13.72 -5.05 -10.60
N ARG A 138 -13.50 -3.76 -10.87
CA ARG A 138 -14.36 -3.00 -11.77
C ARG A 138 -14.07 -3.36 -13.23
N LEU A 139 -15.05 -3.95 -13.91
CA LEU A 139 -14.94 -4.26 -15.33
C LEU A 139 -14.87 -2.98 -16.19
N LYS A 140 -14.03 -3.01 -17.23
CA LYS A 140 -14.05 -1.99 -18.28
C LYS A 140 -15.33 -2.20 -19.11
N LYS A 141 -16.13 -1.16 -19.31
CA LYS A 141 -17.28 -1.22 -20.24
C LYS A 141 -16.76 -1.65 -21.62
N MET A 142 -17.21 -2.79 -22.13
CA MET A 142 -17.19 -3.07 -23.56
C MET A 142 -18.33 -2.27 -24.19
N HIS A 143 -18.02 -1.35 -25.09
CA HIS A 143 -19.03 -0.87 -26.03
C HIS A 143 -19.29 -2.01 -27.00
N LEU A 144 -20.45 -2.65 -26.84
CA LEU A 144 -21.12 -3.38 -27.91
C LEU A 144 -21.74 -2.36 -28.87
#